data_AF-A0A1Z4NMI4-F1
#
_entry.id   AF-A0A1Z4NMI4-F1
#
_cell.length_a   1.000
_cell.length_b   1.000
_cell.length_c   1.000
_cell.angle_alpha   90.00
_cell.angle_beta   90.00
_cell.angle_gamma   90.00
#
_symmetry.space_group_name_H-M   'P 1'
#
loop_
_entity.id
_entity.type
_entity.pdbx_description
1 polymer ?
#
loop_
_entity_poly.entity_id
_entity_poly.type
_entity_poly.pdbx_seq_one_letter_code
_entity_poly.pdbx_strand_id
1 'polypeptide(L)'
;MAIGSFAPISMANASSLKTLSYQDYIPLQRTQLRNQFVSFPLFNPDLGSLKSVLFSLTGEVEGSVKIENGDAAAAFITASLGADVSVRYPDGRELLAVLPAASVSENFLAGDGDLDFIGSSVKTFTGLRNTKTEQLILNDGFDFLIGLGDINLPVFGDGKSQATGAGNLLAGFQTFAGAKLKVVYEYEPLKRTITPEPINKKVPEPSLSIAALTVVGMGLWLKNCRLAGKTENFVANFRDRKPKLY
;
A
#
# COMPACT_ATOMS: atom_id res chain seq x y z
N MET A 1 60.00 -35.33 4.23
CA MET A 1 58.59 -35.74 4.05
C MET A 1 57.74 -34.91 5.00
N ALA A 2 56.95 -33.97 4.47
CA ALA A 2 55.73 -33.40 5.04
C ALA A 2 55.27 -32.26 4.13
N ILE A 3 54.29 -32.55 3.26
CA ILE A 3 53.55 -31.53 2.51
C ILE A 3 52.37 -31.08 3.37
N GLY A 4 52.42 -29.84 3.85
CA GLY A 4 51.33 -29.24 4.62
C GLY A 4 50.13 -28.96 3.72
N SER A 5 49.01 -29.63 3.97
CA SER A 5 47.73 -29.36 3.35
C SER A 5 47.10 -28.14 4.02
N PHE A 6 46.87 -27.07 3.25
CA PHE A 6 46.06 -25.93 3.69
C PHE A 6 44.61 -26.20 3.31
N ALA A 7 43.75 -26.42 4.30
CA ALA A 7 42.30 -26.45 4.09
C ALA A 7 41.78 -25.01 3.94
N PRO A 8 40.97 -24.70 2.93
CA PRO A 8 40.34 -23.39 2.83
C PRO A 8 39.31 -23.21 3.95
N ILE A 9 39.45 -22.13 4.72
CA ILE A 9 38.43 -21.68 5.67
C ILE A 9 37.28 -21.09 4.83
N SER A 10 36.15 -21.81 4.76
CA SER A 10 34.92 -21.26 4.16
C SER A 10 34.34 -20.22 5.11
N MET A 11 34.42 -18.93 4.73
CA MET A 11 33.72 -17.87 5.42
C MET A 11 32.22 -18.02 5.10
N ALA A 12 31.45 -18.52 6.07
CA ALA A 12 30.00 -18.50 5.98
C ALA A 12 29.52 -17.04 5.98
N ASN A 13 29.09 -16.53 4.82
CA ASN A 13 28.36 -15.27 4.77
C ASN A 13 27.05 -15.45 5.52
N ALA A 14 26.95 -14.86 6.72
CA ALA A 14 25.70 -14.70 7.44
C ALA A 14 24.79 -13.79 6.61
N SER A 15 23.61 -14.28 6.25
CA SER A 15 22.63 -13.46 5.53
C SER A 15 21.92 -12.56 6.54
N SER A 16 21.95 -11.24 6.32
CA SER A 16 21.16 -10.31 7.12
C SER A 16 19.75 -10.20 6.55
N LEU A 17 18.73 -10.20 7.41
CA LEU A 17 17.36 -9.95 6.99
C LEU A 17 17.21 -8.53 6.41
N LYS A 18 16.31 -8.39 5.45
CA LYS A 18 15.93 -7.12 4.83
C LYS A 18 14.42 -6.92 4.93
N THR A 19 13.99 -5.67 4.85
CA THR A 19 12.58 -5.31 4.93
C THR A 19 12.08 -4.56 3.71
N LEU A 20 10.85 -4.84 3.26
CA LEU A 20 10.07 -4.01 2.34
C LEU A 20 8.82 -3.52 3.06
N SER A 21 8.45 -2.25 2.89
CA SER A 21 7.27 -1.67 3.55
C SER A 21 6.35 -1.02 2.54
N TYR A 22 5.06 -1.34 2.66
CA TYR A 22 3.98 -0.76 1.87
C TYR A 22 2.87 -0.26 2.78
N GLN A 23 2.09 0.70 2.30
CA GLN A 23 0.91 1.18 3.01
C GLN A 23 -0.14 1.64 2.01
N ASP A 24 -1.40 1.47 2.39
CA ASP A 24 -2.55 2.00 1.68
C ASP A 24 -3.65 2.34 2.70
N TYR A 25 -4.63 3.15 2.30
CA TYR A 25 -5.65 3.65 3.21
C TYR A 25 -7.01 3.88 2.54
N ILE A 26 -8.05 3.70 3.35
CA ILE A 26 -9.42 4.11 3.06
C ILE A 26 -9.64 5.45 3.79
N PRO A 27 -9.95 6.55 3.08
CA PRO A 27 -10.23 7.83 3.73
C PRO A 27 -11.49 7.75 4.60
N LEU A 28 -11.63 8.69 5.52
CA LEU A 28 -12.85 8.84 6.31
C LEU A 28 -14.06 9.00 5.38
N GLN A 29 -15.02 8.08 5.52
CA GLN A 29 -16.32 8.14 4.86
C GLN A 29 -17.37 7.58 5.82
N ARG A 30 -18.66 7.74 5.50
CA ARG A 30 -19.75 7.24 6.36
C ARG A 30 -19.51 5.76 6.64
N THR A 31 -19.80 5.31 7.86
CA THR A 31 -19.70 3.90 8.25
C THR A 31 -20.48 2.98 7.31
N GLN A 32 -20.42 1.67 7.59
CA GLN A 32 -20.86 0.62 6.69
C GLN A 32 -19.97 0.57 5.44
N LEU A 33 -18.66 0.63 5.66
CA LEU A 33 -17.68 0.42 4.59
C LEU A 33 -17.89 -0.98 4.03
N ARG A 34 -18.23 -1.03 2.75
CA ARG A 34 -18.40 -2.25 1.95
C ARG A 34 -17.69 -2.04 0.63
N ASN A 35 -17.17 -3.12 0.06
CA ASN A 35 -16.48 -3.11 -1.23
C ASN A 35 -15.30 -2.13 -1.28
N GLN A 36 -14.65 -1.93 -0.13
CA GLN A 36 -13.42 -1.14 0.00
C GLN A 36 -12.24 -2.11 0.05
N PHE A 37 -11.13 -1.73 -0.57
CA PHE A 37 -9.93 -2.56 -0.64
C PHE A 37 -8.71 -1.69 -0.41
N VAL A 38 -7.74 -2.25 0.30
CA VAL A 38 -6.36 -1.76 0.29
C VAL A 38 -5.52 -2.67 -0.60
N SER A 39 -4.60 -2.09 -1.34
CA SER A 39 -3.79 -2.80 -2.33
C SER A 39 -2.30 -2.53 -2.14
N PHE A 40 -1.50 -3.58 -2.23
CA PHE A 40 -0.05 -3.48 -2.18
C PHE A 40 0.62 -4.65 -2.92
N PRO A 41 1.88 -4.49 -3.34
CA PRO A 41 2.60 -5.55 -4.03
C PRO A 41 2.75 -6.81 -3.20
N LEU A 42 2.57 -7.96 -3.85
CA LEU A 42 2.99 -9.26 -3.33
C LEU A 42 4.52 -9.28 -3.16
N PHE A 43 5.00 -10.09 -2.23
CA PHE A 43 6.42 -10.35 -2.08
C PHE A 43 6.95 -11.13 -3.29
N ASN A 44 7.85 -10.49 -4.05
CA ASN A 44 8.51 -11.14 -5.18
C ASN A 44 9.51 -12.20 -4.69
N PRO A 45 9.30 -13.50 -4.98
CA PRO A 45 10.17 -14.58 -4.53
C PRO A 45 11.60 -14.51 -5.10
N ASP A 46 11.84 -13.78 -6.20
CA ASP A 46 13.17 -13.58 -6.77
C ASP A 46 14.07 -12.71 -5.86
N LEU A 47 13.50 -12.02 -4.87
CA LEU A 47 14.26 -11.22 -3.91
C LEU A 47 14.91 -12.08 -2.82
N GLY A 48 14.33 -13.24 -2.49
CA GLY A 48 14.77 -14.06 -1.38
C GLY A 48 13.67 -14.92 -0.75
N SER A 49 13.96 -15.45 0.43
CA SER A 49 13.00 -16.23 1.23
C SER A 49 12.31 -15.30 2.22
N LEU A 50 10.99 -15.11 2.07
CA LEU A 50 10.16 -14.41 3.05
C LEU A 50 10.22 -15.15 4.40
N LYS A 51 10.42 -14.41 5.49
CA LYS A 51 10.57 -14.94 6.85
C LYS A 51 9.43 -14.51 7.77
N SER A 52 9.01 -13.25 7.69
CA SER A 52 7.89 -12.76 8.46
C SER A 52 7.15 -11.63 7.74
N VAL A 53 5.88 -11.44 8.11
CA VAL A 53 5.05 -10.32 7.65
C VAL A 53 4.42 -9.63 8.84
N LEU A 54 4.65 -8.33 8.99
CA LEU A 54 3.96 -7.49 9.96
C LEU A 54 2.84 -6.73 9.26
N PHE A 55 1.61 -6.95 9.70
CA PHE A 55 0.46 -6.09 9.44
C PHE A 55 0.28 -5.09 10.58
N SER A 56 0.05 -3.83 10.25
CA SER A 56 -0.35 -2.79 11.21
C SER A 56 -1.57 -2.07 10.67
N LEU A 57 -2.71 -2.26 11.34
CA LEU A 57 -3.97 -1.62 10.98
C LEU A 57 -4.22 -0.47 11.94
N THR A 58 -4.29 0.76 11.41
CA THR A 58 -4.79 1.93 12.12
C THR A 58 -6.23 2.20 11.66
N GLY A 59 -7.19 2.09 12.57
CA GLY A 59 -8.57 2.49 12.36
C GLY A 59 -8.80 3.90 12.90
N GLU A 60 -9.65 4.66 12.23
CA GLU A 60 -10.04 6.01 12.59
C GLU A 60 -11.57 6.11 12.67
N VAL A 61 -12.07 6.79 13.69
CA VAL A 61 -13.49 7.18 13.79
C VAL A 61 -13.57 8.69 13.96
N GLU A 62 -14.52 9.31 13.26
CA GLU A 62 -14.83 10.73 13.39
C GLU A 62 -16.33 10.96 13.30
N GLY A 63 -16.84 11.98 13.96
CA GLY A 63 -18.26 12.28 13.87
C GLY A 63 -18.81 13.30 14.85
N SER A 64 -20.12 13.24 14.97
CA SER A 64 -20.91 14.04 15.89
C SER A 64 -22.03 13.21 16.52
N VAL A 65 -22.51 13.66 17.66
CA VAL A 65 -23.70 13.14 18.30
C VAL A 65 -24.58 14.30 18.78
N LYS A 66 -25.87 14.22 18.48
CA LYS A 66 -26.90 15.07 19.09
C LYS A 66 -27.67 14.22 20.10
N ILE A 67 -27.82 14.73 21.31
CA ILE A 67 -28.39 14.02 22.46
C ILE A 67 -29.50 14.88 23.05
N GLU A 68 -30.59 14.24 23.46
CA GLU A 68 -31.72 14.83 24.15
C GLU A 68 -32.14 13.97 25.35
N ASN A 69 -32.21 14.58 26.52
CA ASN A 69 -32.81 13.99 27.70
C ASN A 69 -34.32 14.26 27.72
N GLY A 70 -35.13 13.23 27.50
CA GLY A 70 -36.60 13.31 27.58
C GLY A 70 -37.17 13.06 28.97
N ASP A 71 -36.35 12.75 29.98
CA ASP A 71 -36.83 12.57 31.35
C ASP A 71 -37.15 13.91 32.01
N ALA A 72 -38.20 13.96 32.83
CA ALA A 72 -38.57 15.14 33.63
C ALA A 72 -37.55 15.52 34.72
N ALA A 73 -36.46 14.75 34.86
CA ALA A 73 -35.35 15.02 35.75
C ALA A 73 -34.04 15.12 34.97
N ALA A 74 -33.09 15.89 35.51
CA ALA A 74 -31.73 15.95 34.97
C ALA A 74 -31.06 14.57 35.03
N ALA A 75 -30.22 14.27 34.05
CA ALA A 75 -29.55 12.97 33.94
C ALA A 75 -28.09 13.11 33.50
N PHE A 76 -27.23 12.26 34.05
CA PHE A 76 -25.86 12.11 33.55
C PHE A 76 -25.87 11.14 32.37
N ILE A 77 -25.48 11.63 31.20
CA ILE A 77 -25.52 10.87 29.95
C ILE A 77 -24.10 10.73 29.40
N THR A 78 -23.77 9.50 29.00
CA THR A 78 -22.56 9.16 28.26
C THR A 78 -22.93 8.78 26.84
N ALA A 79 -22.22 9.33 25.86
CA ALA A 79 -22.28 8.89 24.48
C ALA A 79 -20.89 8.48 24.00
N SER A 80 -20.83 7.39 23.25
CA SER A 80 -19.62 6.86 22.62
C SER A 80 -19.85 6.76 21.12
N LEU A 81 -19.02 7.46 20.36
CA LEU A 81 -18.90 7.34 18.92
C LEU A 81 -17.86 6.25 18.63
N GLY A 82 -18.23 5.17 17.95
CA GLY A 82 -17.33 4.04 17.73
C GLY A 82 -17.49 3.41 16.35
N ALA A 83 -16.43 2.75 15.90
CA ALA A 83 -16.46 1.91 14.71
C ALA A 83 -15.68 0.62 14.93
N ASP A 84 -16.13 -0.44 14.29
CA ASP A 84 -15.40 -1.69 14.12
C ASP A 84 -14.76 -1.68 12.73
N VAL A 85 -13.44 -1.52 12.69
CA VAL A 85 -12.66 -1.44 11.46
C VAL A 85 -11.82 -2.71 11.33
N SER A 86 -12.05 -3.48 10.26
CA SER A 86 -11.35 -4.74 10.04
C SER A 86 -10.86 -4.90 8.62
N VAL A 87 -9.75 -5.63 8.49
CA VAL A 87 -9.21 -6.13 7.23
C VAL A 87 -9.38 -7.63 7.21
N ARG A 88 -9.74 -8.18 6.06
CA ARG A 88 -9.95 -9.62 5.90
C ARG A 88 -8.99 -10.21 4.86
N TYR A 89 -8.73 -11.51 5.00
CA TYR A 89 -8.10 -12.31 3.96
C TYR A 89 -8.96 -12.28 2.67
N PRO A 90 -8.38 -12.60 1.49
CA PRO A 90 -9.15 -12.73 0.25
C PRO A 90 -10.30 -13.75 0.32
N ASP A 91 -10.18 -14.76 1.19
CA ASP A 91 -11.23 -15.77 1.44
C ASP A 91 -12.36 -15.27 2.36
N GLY A 92 -12.27 -14.04 2.87
CA GLY A 92 -13.28 -13.40 3.70
C GLY A 92 -13.16 -13.66 5.20
N ARG A 93 -12.15 -14.40 5.68
CA ARG A 93 -11.84 -14.51 7.12
C ARG A 93 -11.21 -13.24 7.65
N GLU A 94 -11.45 -12.89 8.91
CA GLU A 94 -10.81 -11.73 9.53
C GLU A 94 -9.28 -11.93 9.65
N LEU A 95 -8.52 -10.93 9.21
CA LEU A 95 -7.06 -10.87 9.35
C LEU A 95 -6.68 -10.06 10.59
N LEU A 96 -7.25 -8.85 10.71
CA LEU A 96 -6.95 -7.93 11.80
C LEU A 96 -8.12 -6.96 11.97
N ALA A 97 -8.48 -6.64 13.20
CA ALA A 97 -9.55 -5.70 13.53
C ALA A 97 -9.11 -4.73 14.61
N VAL A 98 -9.73 -3.55 14.62
CA VAL A 98 -9.49 -2.49 15.59
C VAL A 98 -10.76 -1.70 15.88
N LEU A 99 -10.93 -1.27 17.13
CA LEU A 99 -12.12 -0.60 17.64
C LEU A 99 -11.80 0.83 18.12
N PRO A 100 -11.63 1.82 17.22
CA PRO A 100 -11.51 3.22 17.63
C PRO A 100 -12.85 3.72 18.21
N ALA A 101 -12.79 4.44 19.34
CA ALA A 101 -13.98 5.04 19.96
C ALA A 101 -13.66 6.38 20.64
N ALA A 102 -14.53 7.38 20.49
CA ALA A 102 -14.45 8.68 21.16
C ALA A 102 -15.71 8.88 22.01
N SER A 103 -15.56 9.26 23.27
CA SER A 103 -16.69 9.38 24.19
C SER A 103 -16.79 10.77 24.81
N VAL A 104 -18.02 11.18 25.11
CA VAL A 104 -18.36 12.37 25.89
C VAL A 104 -19.29 11.96 27.02
N SER A 105 -19.27 12.70 28.13
CA SER A 105 -20.19 12.49 29.24
C SER A 105 -20.51 13.82 29.92
N GLU A 106 -21.78 14.07 30.18
CA GLU A 106 -22.24 15.34 30.74
C GLU A 106 -23.59 15.21 31.47
N ASN A 107 -23.87 16.16 32.36
CA ASN A 107 -25.20 16.30 32.94
C ASN A 107 -26.10 17.11 32.00
N PHE A 108 -27.24 16.55 31.66
CA PHE A 108 -28.30 17.20 30.89
C PHE A 108 -29.40 17.66 31.83
N LEU A 109 -30.02 18.79 31.50
CA LEU A 109 -31.21 19.26 32.22
C LEU A 109 -32.41 18.34 31.94
N ALA A 110 -33.47 18.51 32.73
CA ALA A 110 -34.73 17.83 32.50
C ALA A 110 -35.32 18.20 31.13
N GLY A 111 -35.93 17.23 30.47
CA GLY A 111 -36.72 17.41 29.26
C GLY A 111 -38.08 18.05 29.53
N ASP A 112 -38.71 18.53 28.47
CA ASP A 112 -40.06 19.09 28.46
C ASP A 112 -41.14 18.05 28.12
N GLY A 113 -40.74 16.83 27.77
CA GLY A 113 -41.62 15.69 27.47
C GLY A 113 -41.78 15.40 25.98
N ASP A 114 -41.28 16.27 25.11
CA ASP A 114 -41.22 16.05 23.68
C ASP A 114 -39.79 15.60 23.26
N LEU A 115 -39.69 14.84 22.17
CA LEU A 115 -38.40 14.39 21.60
C LEU A 115 -38.22 15.00 20.22
N ASP A 116 -37.70 16.22 20.16
CA ASP A 116 -37.57 17.01 18.93
C ASP A 116 -36.17 17.61 18.74
N PHE A 117 -35.27 17.35 19.69
CA PHE A 117 -33.95 17.93 19.81
C PHE A 117 -33.93 19.48 19.81
N ILE A 118 -34.88 20.10 20.52
CA ILE A 118 -34.96 21.54 20.79
C ILE A 118 -34.87 21.78 22.32
N GLY A 119 -34.56 23.01 22.72
CA GLY A 119 -34.57 23.38 24.14
C GLY A 119 -33.30 23.03 24.90
N SER A 120 -33.41 23.08 26.23
CA SER A 120 -32.26 23.06 27.16
C SER A 120 -31.79 21.66 27.58
N SER A 121 -32.59 20.63 27.31
CA SER A 121 -32.28 19.22 27.52
C SER A 121 -31.46 18.61 26.37
N VAL A 122 -30.99 19.44 25.43
CA VAL A 122 -30.36 19.01 24.18
C VAL A 122 -28.94 19.52 24.09
N LYS A 123 -28.04 18.67 23.62
CA LYS A 123 -26.66 19.06 23.30
C LYS A 123 -26.18 18.36 22.05
N THR A 124 -25.42 19.09 21.24
CA THR A 124 -24.69 18.52 20.09
C THR A 124 -23.20 18.57 20.39
N PHE A 125 -22.53 17.44 20.27
CA PHE A 125 -21.07 17.33 20.29
C PHE A 125 -20.57 17.06 18.88
N THR A 126 -19.65 17.88 18.40
CA THR A 126 -19.04 17.77 17.08
C THR A 126 -17.54 17.52 17.21
N GLY A 127 -16.90 17.03 16.14
CA GLY A 127 -15.46 16.80 16.12
C GLY A 127 -15.01 15.68 17.06
N LEU A 128 -15.91 14.76 17.42
CA LEU A 128 -15.53 13.57 18.16
C LEU A 128 -14.66 12.71 17.25
N ARG A 129 -13.41 12.46 17.64
CA ARG A 129 -12.45 11.69 16.85
C ARG A 129 -11.59 10.82 17.75
N ASN A 130 -11.30 9.61 17.27
CA ASN A 130 -10.22 8.80 17.84
C ASN A 130 -9.56 7.93 16.76
N THR A 131 -8.32 7.53 17.02
CA THR A 131 -7.59 6.54 16.22
C THR A 131 -7.10 5.43 17.14
N LYS A 132 -7.11 4.19 16.65
CA LYS A 132 -6.53 3.05 17.36
C LYS A 132 -5.74 2.19 16.37
N THR A 133 -4.64 1.61 16.83
CA THR A 133 -3.79 0.74 16.00
C THR A 133 -3.63 -0.62 16.64
N GLU A 134 -3.73 -1.68 15.83
CA GLU A 134 -3.43 -3.06 16.20
C GLU A 134 -2.41 -3.64 15.21
N GLN A 135 -1.68 -4.66 15.64
CA GLN A 135 -0.61 -5.29 14.85
C GLN A 135 -0.72 -6.81 14.88
N LEU A 136 -0.34 -7.45 13.78
CA LEU A 136 -0.24 -8.89 13.64
C LEU A 136 1.06 -9.26 12.93
N ILE A 137 1.84 -10.17 13.52
CA ILE A 137 3.03 -10.73 12.90
C ILE A 137 2.73 -12.17 12.47
N LEU A 138 2.93 -12.45 11.19
CA LEU A 138 2.87 -13.80 10.61
C LEU A 138 4.30 -14.30 10.41
N ASN A 139 4.66 -15.40 11.08
CA ASN A 139 5.91 -16.13 10.85
C ASN A 139 5.70 -17.37 9.95
N ASP A 140 4.44 -17.68 9.66
CA ASP A 140 3.95 -18.74 8.76
C ASP A 140 2.61 -18.31 8.15
N GLY A 141 2.02 -19.15 7.28
CA GLY A 141 0.69 -18.88 6.70
C GLY A 141 0.60 -17.65 5.80
N PHE A 142 1.75 -17.10 5.37
CA PHE A 142 1.85 -15.92 4.51
C PHE A 142 1.94 -16.27 3.01
N ASP A 143 1.66 -17.51 2.61
CA ASP A 143 1.80 -17.96 1.21
C ASP A 143 0.93 -17.14 0.23
N PHE A 144 -0.21 -16.65 0.70
CA PHE A 144 -1.10 -15.77 -0.07
C PHE A 144 -0.49 -14.41 -0.42
N LEU A 145 0.67 -14.07 0.17
CA LEU A 145 1.41 -12.83 -0.05
C LEU A 145 2.63 -13.01 -0.95
N ILE A 146 2.91 -14.22 -1.45
CA ILE A 146 4.07 -14.50 -2.29
C ILE A 146 3.62 -14.58 -3.75
N GLY A 147 4.28 -13.81 -4.62
CA GLY A 147 4.00 -13.81 -6.05
C GLY A 147 4.39 -12.52 -6.74
N LEU A 148 3.86 -12.33 -7.94
CA LEU A 148 4.00 -11.11 -8.73
C LEU A 148 2.66 -10.39 -8.81
N GLY A 149 2.69 -9.06 -8.91
CA GLY A 149 1.50 -8.22 -8.92
C GLY A 149 1.10 -7.76 -7.52
N ASP A 150 -0.17 -7.38 -7.37
CA ASP A 150 -0.72 -6.79 -6.15
C ASP A 150 -1.77 -7.72 -5.51
N ILE A 151 -1.88 -7.65 -4.19
CA ILE A 151 -2.97 -8.25 -3.43
C ILE A 151 -3.99 -7.17 -3.05
N ASN A 152 -5.28 -7.50 -3.16
CA ASN A 152 -6.36 -6.67 -2.67
C ASN A 152 -6.94 -7.28 -1.40
N LEU A 153 -6.85 -6.56 -0.29
CA LEU A 153 -7.46 -6.98 0.97
C LEU A 153 -8.73 -6.17 1.24
N PRO A 154 -9.89 -6.82 1.40
CA PRO A 154 -11.13 -6.12 1.70
C PRO A 154 -11.10 -5.50 3.10
N VAL A 155 -11.63 -4.28 3.18
CA VAL A 155 -11.74 -3.47 4.41
C VAL A 155 -13.21 -3.24 4.75
N PHE A 156 -13.54 -3.41 6.03
CA PHE A 156 -14.85 -3.17 6.60
C PHE A 156 -14.75 -2.12 7.70
N GLY A 157 -15.85 -1.39 7.92
CA GLY A 157 -15.93 -0.31 8.89
C GLY A 157 -17.38 -0.12 9.32
N ASP A 158 -17.79 -0.81 10.38
CA ASP A 158 -19.16 -0.81 10.90
C ASP A 158 -19.31 0.14 12.08
N GLY A 159 -20.30 1.03 12.04
CA GLY A 159 -20.58 1.93 13.16
C GLY A 159 -21.06 1.16 14.40
N LYS A 160 -20.51 1.50 15.57
CA LYS A 160 -20.80 0.91 16.89
C LYS A 160 -21.14 1.97 17.94
N SER A 161 -21.66 3.11 17.50
CA SER A 161 -21.97 4.24 18.37
C SER A 161 -23.16 3.94 19.30
N GLN A 162 -23.11 4.44 20.53
CA GLN A 162 -24.13 4.21 21.57
C GLN A 162 -24.23 5.39 22.55
N ALA A 163 -25.39 5.56 23.19
CA ALA A 163 -25.58 6.48 24.30
C ALA A 163 -26.35 5.81 25.44
N THR A 164 -26.04 6.19 26.69
CA THR A 164 -26.62 5.63 27.92
C THR A 164 -26.77 6.70 28.99
N GLY A 165 -27.78 6.61 29.84
CA GLY A 165 -27.99 7.53 30.96
C GLY A 165 -29.46 7.61 31.37
N ALA A 166 -30.19 8.57 30.80
CA ALA A 166 -31.62 8.75 30.98
C ALA A 166 -32.45 7.54 30.49
N GLY A 167 -33.63 7.37 31.08
CA GLY A 167 -34.60 6.34 30.68
C GLY A 167 -35.28 6.69 29.36
N ASN A 168 -35.71 7.94 29.20
CA ASN A 168 -36.18 8.50 27.94
C ASN A 168 -35.04 9.28 27.27
N LEU A 169 -34.20 8.58 26.52
CA LEU A 169 -33.03 9.15 25.85
C LEU A 169 -33.17 9.06 24.33
N LEU A 170 -33.02 10.19 23.63
CA LEU A 170 -32.86 10.21 22.18
C LEU A 170 -31.44 10.63 21.80
N ALA A 171 -30.80 9.86 20.92
CA ALA A 171 -29.46 10.14 20.43
C ALA A 171 -29.38 9.92 18.92
N GLY A 172 -28.84 10.90 18.20
CA GLY A 172 -28.60 10.86 16.76
C GLY A 172 -27.10 10.98 16.46
N PHE A 173 -26.55 9.96 15.81
CA PHE A 173 -25.11 9.91 15.48
C PHE A 173 -24.86 10.16 13.99
N GLN A 174 -23.81 10.93 13.70
CA GLN A 174 -23.16 10.92 12.39
C GLN A 174 -21.77 10.32 12.59
N THR A 175 -21.57 9.09 12.09
CA THR A 175 -20.32 8.35 12.29
C THR A 175 -19.62 8.10 10.95
N PHE A 176 -18.33 8.41 10.91
CA PHE A 176 -17.43 8.16 9.80
C PHE A 176 -16.31 7.25 10.27
N ALA A 177 -15.86 6.35 9.40
CA ALA A 177 -14.76 5.45 9.66
C ALA A 177 -13.75 5.49 8.51
N GLY A 178 -12.48 5.32 8.86
CA GLY A 178 -11.35 5.23 7.94
C GLY A 178 -10.37 4.16 8.41
N ALA A 179 -9.50 3.73 7.51
CA ALA A 179 -8.53 2.68 7.79
C ALA A 179 -7.21 2.97 7.09
N LYS A 180 -6.09 2.63 7.71
CA LYS A 180 -4.77 2.61 7.09
C LYS A 180 -4.11 1.28 7.43
N LEU A 181 -3.74 0.52 6.41
CA LEU A 181 -3.01 -0.73 6.57
C LEU A 181 -1.58 -0.54 6.10
N LYS A 182 -0.63 -0.90 6.97
CA LYS A 182 0.79 -1.01 6.64
C LYS A 182 1.18 -2.48 6.64
N VAL A 183 1.96 -2.89 5.64
CA VAL A 183 2.55 -4.22 5.54
C VAL A 183 4.06 -4.10 5.48
N VAL A 184 4.75 -4.89 6.29
CA VAL A 184 6.21 -5.01 6.25
C VAL A 184 6.58 -6.46 6.02
N TYR A 185 7.26 -6.73 4.91
CA TYR A 185 7.85 -8.03 4.60
C TYR A 185 9.27 -8.06 5.13
N GLU A 186 9.61 -9.05 5.95
CA GLU A 186 10.99 -9.34 6.34
C GLU A 186 11.45 -10.61 5.62
N TYR A 187 12.58 -10.53 4.92
CA TYR A 187 13.06 -11.61 4.07
C TYR A 187 14.58 -11.77 4.14
N GLU A 188 15.03 -12.99 3.88
CA GLU A 188 16.43 -13.33 3.70
C GLU A 188 16.78 -13.23 2.20
N PRO A 189 17.66 -12.31 1.77
CA PRO A 189 17.97 -12.15 0.35
C PRO A 189 18.65 -13.37 -0.25
N LEU A 190 18.44 -13.62 -1.55
CA LEU A 190 19.21 -14.63 -2.28
C LEU A 190 20.70 -14.33 -2.19
N LYS A 191 21.51 -15.35 -1.87
CA LYS A 191 22.97 -15.25 -1.94
C LYS A 191 23.35 -15.17 -3.41
N ARG A 192 23.93 -14.04 -3.83
CA ARG A 192 24.52 -13.92 -5.17
C ARG A 192 25.81 -14.72 -5.19
N THR A 193 25.78 -15.89 -5.83
CA THR A 193 27.01 -16.60 -6.17
C THR A 193 27.64 -15.89 -7.36
N ILE A 194 28.68 -15.11 -7.11
CA ILE A 194 29.53 -14.63 -8.21
C ILE A 194 30.34 -15.84 -8.64
N THR A 195 29.87 -16.58 -9.65
CA THR A 195 30.74 -17.53 -10.33
C THR A 195 31.78 -16.69 -11.05
N PRO A 196 33.09 -16.74 -10.71
CA PRO A 196 34.08 -16.06 -11.50
C PRO A 196 33.96 -16.60 -12.92
N GLU A 197 33.71 -15.70 -13.89
CA GLU A 197 33.74 -16.04 -15.30
C GLU A 197 35.07 -16.77 -15.56
N PRO A 198 35.07 -17.93 -16.27
CA PRO A 198 36.33 -18.59 -16.58
C PRO A 198 37.19 -17.57 -17.32
N ILE A 199 38.36 -17.24 -16.74
CA ILE A 199 39.33 -16.36 -17.38
C ILE A 199 39.57 -16.95 -18.76
N ASN A 200 39.02 -16.31 -19.79
CA ASN A 200 39.30 -16.70 -21.16
C ASN A 200 40.78 -16.43 -21.35
N LYS A 201 41.59 -17.49 -21.23
CA LYS A 201 43.03 -17.44 -21.38
C LYS A 201 43.28 -17.05 -22.83
N LYS A 202 43.43 -15.76 -23.08
CA LYS A 202 43.64 -15.17 -24.41
C LYS A 202 44.75 -15.97 -25.10
N VAL A 203 44.37 -16.79 -26.07
CA VAL A 203 45.34 -17.49 -26.93
C VAL A 203 46.07 -16.39 -27.71
N PRO A 204 47.41 -16.34 -27.69
CA PRO A 204 48.14 -15.34 -28.48
C PRO A 204 47.92 -15.63 -29.97
N GLU A 205 47.33 -14.68 -30.69
CA GLU A 205 47.23 -14.76 -32.15
C GLU A 205 48.63 -14.56 -32.77
N PRO A 206 49.02 -15.34 -33.79
CA PRO A 206 50.27 -15.11 -34.50
C PRO A 206 50.14 -13.85 -35.38
N SER A 207 50.98 -12.86 -35.13
CA SER A 207 51.09 -11.66 -35.98
C SER A 207 51.72 -12.03 -37.33
N LEU A 208 50.89 -12.13 -38.37
CA LEU A 208 51.38 -12.10 -39.76
C LEU A 208 51.74 -10.66 -40.12
N SER A 209 53.04 -10.37 -40.17
CA SER A 209 53.58 -9.13 -40.71
C SER A 209 53.44 -9.11 -42.23
N ILE A 210 52.55 -8.26 -42.75
CA ILE A 210 52.48 -7.95 -44.19
C ILE A 210 53.55 -6.90 -44.50
N ALA A 211 54.58 -7.32 -45.23
CA ALA A 211 55.59 -6.43 -45.80
C ALA A 211 55.15 -5.91 -47.18
N ALA A 212 55.59 -4.68 -47.45
CA ALA A 212 55.35 -3.77 -48.56
C ALA A 212 55.32 -4.33 -49.99
N LEU A 213 54.58 -3.63 -50.87
CA LEU A 213 55.10 -3.26 -52.20
C LEU A 213 54.51 -1.93 -52.70
N THR A 214 55.39 -0.95 -52.89
CA THR A 214 55.15 0.33 -53.58
C THR A 214 55.51 0.20 -55.06
N VAL A 215 54.67 0.68 -55.98
CA VAL A 215 55.09 1.20 -57.30
C VAL A 215 54.21 2.40 -57.69
N VAL A 216 54.89 3.41 -58.23
CA VAL A 216 54.50 4.76 -58.67
C VAL A 216 53.84 4.76 -60.07
N GLY A 217 52.92 5.69 -60.32
CA GLY A 217 52.89 6.42 -61.62
C GLY A 217 51.61 6.36 -62.47
N MET A 218 50.92 7.52 -62.50
CA MET A 218 50.28 8.22 -63.65
C MET A 218 49.43 7.46 -64.70
N GLY A 219 48.20 7.95 -64.94
CA GLY A 219 47.55 7.81 -66.25
C GLY A 219 46.01 7.85 -66.30
N LEU A 220 45.43 9.05 -66.12
CA LEU A 220 44.35 9.69 -66.91
C LEU A 220 43.12 8.90 -67.48
N TRP A 221 41.95 9.59 -67.43
CA TRP A 221 40.71 9.49 -68.25
C TRP A 221 39.69 8.37 -67.91
N LEU A 222 38.37 8.55 -67.75
CA LEU A 222 37.43 9.69 -67.84
C LEU A 222 36.02 9.30 -67.29
N LYS A 223 35.28 10.34 -66.87
CA LYS A 223 33.82 10.63 -67.02
C LYS A 223 32.74 9.98 -66.14
N ASN A 224 32.07 10.91 -65.42
CA ASN A 224 30.61 11.10 -65.23
C ASN A 224 29.90 10.13 -64.26
N CYS A 225 29.12 10.56 -63.26
CA CYS A 225 28.04 11.56 -63.30
C CYS A 225 27.92 12.39 -62.00
N ARG A 226 27.49 13.64 -62.17
CA ARG A 226 27.13 14.63 -61.15
C ARG A 226 25.63 14.58 -60.81
N LEU A 227 25.35 14.59 -59.51
CA LEU A 227 24.40 15.38 -58.71
C LEU A 227 23.13 16.04 -59.30
N ALA A 228 22.16 16.19 -58.37
CA ALA A 228 20.96 17.04 -58.28
C ALA A 228 19.65 16.30 -58.63
N GLY A 229 18.60 16.24 -57.80
CA GLY A 229 18.20 17.04 -56.65
C GLY A 229 16.82 17.66 -56.95
N LYS A 230 15.77 17.35 -56.16
CA LYS A 230 14.70 18.29 -55.78
C LYS A 230 13.69 17.68 -54.81
N THR A 231 13.35 18.55 -53.87
CA THR A 231 12.33 18.55 -52.81
C THR A 231 10.90 18.40 -53.29
N GLU A 232 10.01 17.86 -52.46
CA GLU A 232 8.70 18.49 -52.20
C GLU A 232 8.06 18.01 -50.88
N ASN A 233 7.54 18.98 -50.13
CA ASN A 233 6.81 18.87 -48.88
C ASN A 233 5.34 18.49 -49.17
N PHE A 234 4.70 17.69 -48.31
CA PHE A 234 3.24 17.68 -48.21
C PHE A 234 2.79 17.57 -46.75
N VAL A 235 2.11 18.63 -46.28
CA VAL A 235 1.36 18.69 -45.03
C VAL A 235 -0.08 19.07 -45.37
N ALA A 236 -1.05 18.24 -44.98
CA ALA A 236 -2.43 18.61 -44.62
C ALA A 236 -3.09 17.37 -43.97
N ASN A 237 -3.30 17.30 -42.65
CA ASN A 237 -4.35 17.85 -41.78
C ASN A 237 -5.75 17.19 -41.83
N PHE A 238 -6.19 16.79 -40.62
CA PHE A 238 -7.56 16.71 -40.06
C PHE A 238 -8.57 15.65 -40.52
N ARG A 239 -8.97 14.75 -39.60
CA ARG A 239 -10.26 14.89 -38.86
C ARG A 239 -10.50 13.87 -37.73
N ASP A 240 -10.86 14.45 -36.59
CA ASP A 240 -11.72 14.04 -35.47
C ASP A 240 -12.34 12.63 -35.43
N ARG A 241 -12.21 11.98 -34.26
CA ARG A 241 -13.24 11.08 -33.70
C ARG A 241 -13.55 11.48 -32.25
N LYS A 242 -14.82 11.77 -31.97
CA LYS A 242 -15.43 11.80 -30.64
C LYS A 242 -16.44 10.66 -30.47
N PRO A 243 -16.76 10.25 -29.23
CA PRO A 243 -17.32 8.93 -28.90
C PRO A 243 -18.86 8.90 -28.88
N LYS A 244 -19.44 7.69 -28.96
CA LYS A 244 -20.86 7.43 -28.73
C LYS A 244 -21.10 7.02 -27.28
N LEU A 245 -22.04 7.71 -26.63
CA LEU A 245 -22.72 7.29 -25.42
C LEU A 245 -23.92 6.40 -25.80
N TYR A 246 -24.14 5.35 -25.02
CA TYR A 246 -25.44 4.70 -24.79
C TYR A 246 -25.56 4.49 -23.28
#